data_AF-A0A964NZQ8-F1
#
_entry.id   AF-A0A964NZQ8-F1
#
_cell.length_a   1.000
_cell.length_b   1.000
_cell.length_c   1.000
_cell.angle_alpha   90.00
_cell.angle_beta   90.00
_cell.angle_gamma   90.00
#
_symmetry.space_group_name_H-M   'P 1'
#
loop_
_entity.id
_entity.type
_entity.pdbx_description
1 polymer ?
#
loop_
_entity_poly.entity_id
_entity_poly.type
_entity_poly.pdbx_seq_one_letter_code
_entity_poly.pdbx_strand_id
1 'polypeptide(L)'
;MTAGNTTNTNDSMRFSPQEIVSGMLATLEADNFTDEAGALRTVFGRVAGEFPLFAGFAADEAAATKALDVLETKGVLARAGGRYVLSASGRALCVSSKRTLFNRGHVEQLEGAALVFATA
;
A
#
# COMPACT_ATOMS: atom_id res chain seq x y z
N MET A 1 6.86 36.61 14.65
CA MET A 1 5.84 36.02 13.75
C MET A 1 6.46 34.76 13.16
N THR A 2 6.04 33.60 13.66
CA THR A 2 6.60 32.30 13.30
C THR A 2 5.97 31.84 11.99
N ALA A 3 6.71 31.95 10.88
CA ALA A 3 6.23 31.50 9.57
C ALA A 3 6.65 30.04 9.33
N GLY A 4 5.62 29.19 9.32
CA GLY A 4 5.47 27.91 8.61
C GLY A 4 6.72 27.11 8.25
N ASN A 5 6.92 26.02 9.00
CA ASN A 5 7.77 24.92 8.59
C ASN A 5 7.13 24.24 7.35
N THR A 6 7.62 24.56 6.14
CA THR A 6 7.25 23.87 4.91
C THR A 6 7.86 22.47 4.92
N THR A 7 7.21 21.52 5.58
CA THR A 7 7.54 20.10 5.42
C THR A 7 6.89 19.63 4.11
N ASN A 8 7.54 19.91 2.99
CA ASN A 8 7.07 19.47 1.68
C ASN A 8 8.25 18.98 0.85
N THR A 9 8.84 17.84 1.23
CA THR A 9 9.76 17.12 0.34
C THR A 9 9.91 15.65 0.78
N ASN A 10 9.40 14.72 -0.03
CA ASN A 10 9.74 13.29 -0.07
C ASN A 10 9.29 12.34 1.05
N ASP A 11 8.02 12.38 1.50
CA ASP A 11 7.50 11.28 2.36
C ASP A 11 7.48 9.92 1.62
N SER A 12 7.37 9.92 0.29
CA SER A 12 7.50 8.70 -0.54
C SER A 12 8.90 8.07 -0.51
N MET A 13 9.93 8.78 -0.02
CA MET A 13 11.27 8.21 0.23
C MET A 13 11.44 7.68 1.66
N ARG A 14 10.51 7.98 2.56
CA ARG A 14 10.61 7.62 3.98
C ARG A 14 10.11 6.19 4.26
N PHE A 15 9.17 5.72 3.46
CA PHE A 15 8.57 4.39 3.61
C PHE A 15 8.96 3.51 2.43
N SER A 16 9.29 2.27 2.74
CA SER A 16 9.55 1.26 1.73
C SER A 16 8.25 0.88 1.02
N PRO A 17 8.29 0.46 -0.26
CA PRO A 17 7.10 0.01 -0.99
C PRO A 17 6.26 -1.03 -0.23
N GLN A 18 6.90 -2.01 0.42
CA GLN A 18 6.20 -3.02 1.23
C GLN A 18 5.50 -2.44 2.47
N GLU A 19 6.00 -1.35 3.05
CA GLU A 19 5.38 -0.70 4.21
C GLU A 19 4.13 0.06 3.77
N ILE A 20 4.19 0.75 2.62
CA ILE A 20 3.05 1.45 2.03
C ILE A 20 1.96 0.45 1.64
N VAL A 21 2.32 -0.62 0.92
CA VAL A 21 1.36 -1.69 0.55
C VAL A 21 0.77 -2.34 1.80
N SER A 22 1.59 -2.66 2.81
CA SER A 22 1.10 -3.20 4.08
C SER A 22 0.11 -2.26 4.77
N GLY A 23 0.39 -0.96 4.81
CA GLY A 23 -0.52 0.06 5.34
C GLY A 23 -1.84 0.14 4.58
N MET A 24 -1.82 -0.03 3.26
CA MET A 24 -3.03 -0.05 2.42
C MET A 24 -3.85 -1.31 2.71
N LEU A 25 -3.19 -2.49 2.73
CA LEU A 25 -3.81 -3.79 3.03
C LEU A 25 -4.45 -3.82 4.42
N ALA A 26 -3.90 -3.10 5.39
CA ALA A 26 -4.51 -2.94 6.71
C ALA A 26 -5.92 -2.34 6.65
N THR A 27 -6.23 -1.60 5.59
CA THR A 27 -7.50 -0.89 5.41
C THR A 27 -8.46 -1.59 4.46
N LEU A 28 -7.97 -2.50 3.62
CA LEU A 28 -8.81 -3.24 2.68
C LEU A 28 -9.88 -4.03 3.43
N GLU A 29 -11.15 -3.87 3.10
CA GLU A 29 -12.22 -4.67 3.71
C GLU A 29 -12.17 -6.13 3.23
N ALA A 30 -11.75 -6.36 1.98
CA ALA A 30 -11.58 -7.69 1.41
C ALA A 30 -10.29 -8.36 1.91
N ASP A 31 -10.38 -9.63 2.26
CA ASP A 31 -9.22 -10.48 2.61
C ASP A 31 -8.57 -11.12 1.39
N ASN A 32 -9.05 -10.85 0.18
CA ASN A 32 -8.46 -11.37 -1.05
C ASN A 32 -8.57 -10.38 -2.21
N PHE A 33 -7.60 -10.43 -3.11
CA PHE A 33 -7.53 -9.60 -4.31
C PHE A 33 -6.78 -10.32 -5.42
N THR A 34 -6.92 -9.86 -6.66
CA THR A 34 -6.28 -10.49 -7.83
C THR A 34 -4.75 -10.53 -7.69
N ASP A 35 -4.12 -11.63 -8.11
CA ASP A 35 -2.66 -11.71 -8.25
C ASP A 35 -2.19 -11.43 -9.69
N GLU A 36 -3.13 -11.07 -10.57
CA GLU A 36 -2.83 -10.75 -11.96
C GLU A 36 -1.99 -9.48 -12.08
N ALA A 37 -0.76 -9.61 -12.57
CA ALA A 37 0.19 -8.52 -12.66
C ALA A 37 -0.32 -7.33 -13.50
N GLY A 38 -1.12 -7.58 -14.55
CA GLY A 38 -1.69 -6.53 -15.40
C GLY A 38 -2.71 -5.67 -14.67
N ALA A 39 -3.68 -6.31 -14.01
CA ALA A 39 -4.64 -5.64 -13.14
C ALA A 39 -3.93 -4.87 -12.01
N LEU A 40 -2.98 -5.50 -11.31
CA LEU A 40 -2.24 -4.86 -10.23
C LEU A 40 -1.49 -3.61 -10.70
N ARG A 41 -0.78 -3.66 -11.83
CA ARG A 41 -0.09 -2.49 -12.41
C ARG A 41 -1.05 -1.34 -12.71
N THR A 42 -2.20 -1.67 -13.29
CA THR A 42 -3.23 -0.67 -13.62
C THR A 42 -3.73 0.04 -12.36
N VAL A 43 -4.05 -0.73 -11.32
CA VAL A 43 -4.56 -0.20 -10.06
C VAL A 43 -3.51 0.60 -9.31
N PHE A 44 -2.29 0.07 -9.14
CA PHE A 44 -1.21 0.80 -8.48
C PHE A 44 -0.80 2.05 -9.26
N GLY A 45 -0.84 2.03 -10.59
CA GLY A 45 -0.63 3.21 -11.43
C GLY A 45 -1.67 4.30 -11.20
N ARG A 46 -2.95 3.91 -11.09
CA ARG A 46 -4.04 4.85 -10.75
C ARG A 46 -3.85 5.43 -9.35
N VAL A 47 -3.61 4.58 -8.35
CA VAL A 47 -3.37 4.99 -6.96
C VAL A 47 -2.16 5.93 -6.88
N ALA A 48 -1.08 5.65 -7.60
CA ALA A 48 0.10 6.51 -7.63
C ALA A 48 -0.16 7.90 -8.24
N GLY A 49 -1.11 8.00 -9.18
CA GLY A 49 -1.55 9.27 -9.75
C GLY A 49 -2.48 10.08 -8.84
N GLU A 50 -3.24 9.41 -7.98
CA GLU A 50 -4.21 10.05 -7.08
C GLU A 50 -3.62 10.38 -5.69
N PHE A 51 -2.67 9.59 -5.20
CA PHE A 51 -2.15 9.68 -3.82
C PHE A 51 -0.62 9.88 -3.79
N PRO A 52 -0.11 11.01 -3.28
CA PRO A 52 1.33 11.31 -3.21
C PRO A 52 2.18 10.25 -2.49
N LEU A 53 1.63 9.59 -1.46
CA LEU A 53 2.30 8.50 -0.74
C LEU A 53 2.68 7.33 -1.67
N PHE A 54 1.93 7.14 -2.76
CA PHE A 54 2.11 6.07 -3.72
C PHE A 54 2.86 6.51 -4.98
N ALA A 55 3.26 7.78 -5.10
CA ALA A 55 3.89 8.32 -6.30
C ALA A 55 5.13 7.51 -6.77
N GLY A 56 5.84 6.86 -5.83
CA GLY A 56 6.98 5.98 -6.15
C GLY A 56 6.61 4.77 -7.01
N PHE A 57 5.37 4.28 -6.96
CA PHE A 57 4.90 3.16 -7.80
C PHE A 57 4.67 3.57 -9.26
N ALA A 58 4.43 4.85 -9.55
CA ALA A 58 4.39 5.35 -10.92
C ALA A 58 5.80 5.43 -11.54
N ALA A 59 6.84 5.63 -10.71
CA ALA A 59 8.23 5.68 -11.15
C ALA A 59 8.86 4.29 -11.32
N ASP A 60 8.42 3.31 -10.53
CA ASP A 60 8.85 1.91 -10.64
C ASP A 60 7.62 0.99 -10.54
N GLU A 61 7.09 0.59 -11.68
CA GLU A 61 5.93 -0.31 -11.76
C GLU A 61 6.22 -1.71 -11.17
N ALA A 62 7.50 -2.12 -11.13
CA ALA A 62 7.90 -3.37 -10.52
C ALA A 62 7.95 -3.28 -8.98
N ALA A 63 7.99 -2.07 -8.40
CA ALA A 63 8.02 -1.88 -6.95
C ALA A 63 6.75 -2.42 -6.28
N ALA A 64 5.59 -2.30 -6.93
CA ALA A 64 4.32 -2.82 -6.41
C ALA A 64 4.34 -4.36 -6.36
N THR A 65 4.74 -5.02 -7.46
CA THR A 65 4.84 -6.48 -7.51
C THR A 65 5.90 -7.01 -6.55
N LYS A 66 7.06 -6.35 -6.45
CA LYS A 66 8.11 -6.71 -5.47
C LYS A 66 7.62 -6.56 -4.03
N ALA A 67 6.86 -5.50 -3.73
CA ALA A 67 6.28 -5.31 -2.40
C ALA A 67 5.32 -6.46 -2.04
N LEU A 68 4.48 -6.90 -2.97
CA LEU A 68 3.57 -8.04 -2.77
C LEU A 68 4.34 -9.35 -2.57
N ASP A 69 5.39 -9.61 -3.35
CA ASP A 69 6.26 -10.78 -3.22
C ASP A 69 6.97 -10.85 -1.85
N VAL A 70 7.46 -9.69 -1.35
CA VAL A 70 8.03 -9.59 -0.01
C VAL A 70 6.98 -9.89 1.06
N LEU A 71 5.74 -9.41 0.89
CA LEU A 71 4.65 -9.67 1.83
C LEU A 71 4.19 -11.14 1.80
N GLU A 72 4.23 -11.79 0.64
CA GLU A 72 4.02 -13.23 0.50
C GLU A 72 5.12 -14.02 1.22
N THR A 73 6.38 -13.69 0.98
CA THR A 73 7.54 -14.32 1.65
C THR A 73 7.51 -14.17 3.17
N LYS A 74 6.99 -13.03 3.66
CA LYS A 74 6.81 -12.77 5.10
C LYS A 74 5.60 -13.47 5.72
N GLY A 75 4.79 -14.20 4.93
CA GLY A 75 3.56 -14.86 5.39
C GLY A 75 2.41 -13.89 5.68
N VAL A 76 2.51 -12.63 5.22
CA VAL A 76 1.41 -11.67 5.30
C VAL A 76 0.33 -12.04 4.28
N LEU A 77 0.77 -12.33 3.05
CA LEU A 77 -0.07 -12.79 1.95
C LEU A 77 0.17 -14.28 1.68
N ALA A 78 -0.84 -14.94 1.15
CA ALA A 78 -0.74 -16.28 0.55
C ALA A 78 -1.35 -16.25 -0.85
N ARG A 79 -0.77 -16.96 -1.82
CA ARG A 79 -1.40 -17.17 -3.12
C ARG A 79 -2.32 -18.38 -3.10
N ALA A 80 -3.57 -18.19 -3.49
CA ALA A 80 -4.54 -19.27 -3.65
C ALA A 80 -5.51 -18.98 -4.80
N GLY A 81 -5.54 -19.87 -5.81
CA GLY A 81 -6.53 -19.80 -6.89
C GLY A 81 -6.49 -18.53 -7.75
N GLY A 82 -5.30 -18.02 -8.06
CA GLY A 82 -5.14 -16.79 -8.87
C GLY A 82 -5.45 -15.50 -8.09
N ARG A 83 -5.31 -15.55 -6.76
CA ARG A 83 -5.54 -14.43 -5.85
C ARG A 83 -4.51 -14.40 -4.75
N TYR A 84 -4.19 -13.19 -4.31
CA TYR A 84 -3.59 -12.97 -3.01
C TYR A 84 -4.66 -13.03 -1.93
N VAL A 85 -4.36 -13.75 -0.85
CA VAL A 85 -5.19 -13.90 0.34
C VAL A 85 -4.42 -13.32 1.52
N LEU A 86 -4.98 -12.31 2.16
CA LEU A 86 -4.46 -11.71 3.38
C LEU A 86 -4.87 -12.59 4.56
N SER A 87 -3.89 -13.22 5.22
CA SER A 87 -4.18 -14.04 6.39
C SER A 87 -4.59 -13.14 7.57
N ALA A 88 -5.35 -13.69 8.54
CA ALA A 88 -5.73 -12.93 9.74
C ALA A 88 -4.50 -12.40 10.51
N SER A 89 -3.44 -13.22 10.61
CA SER A 89 -2.16 -12.81 11.20
C SER A 89 -1.46 -11.73 10.38
N GLY A 90 -1.47 -11.86 9.04
CA GLY A 90 -0.95 -10.84 8.13
C GLY A 90 -1.67 -9.50 8.28
N ARG A 91 -3.01 -9.52 8.34
CA ARG A 91 -3.82 -8.33 8.57
C ARG A 91 -3.47 -7.65 9.90
N ALA A 92 -3.32 -8.42 10.98
CA ALA A 92 -2.93 -7.86 12.28
C ALA A 92 -1.56 -7.17 12.22
N LEU A 93 -0.58 -7.74 11.51
CA LEU A 93 0.73 -7.12 11.28
C LEU A 93 0.63 -5.84 10.46
N CYS A 94 -0.19 -5.84 9.40
CA CYS A 94 -0.47 -4.67 8.59
C CYS A 94 -1.10 -3.55 9.43
N VAL A 95 -2.11 -3.84 10.25
CA VAL A 95 -2.77 -2.87 11.13
C VAL A 95 -1.80 -2.31 12.17
N SER A 96 -0.99 -3.16 12.78
CA SER A 96 0.02 -2.71 13.75
C SER A 96 1.02 -1.76 13.10
N SER A 97 1.57 -2.14 11.94
CA SER A 97 2.51 -1.32 11.18
C SER A 97 1.88 -0.01 10.73
N LYS A 98 0.61 -0.04 10.29
CA LYS A 98 -0.15 1.15 9.90
C LYS A 98 -0.19 2.18 11.04
N ARG A 99 -0.51 1.72 12.26
CA ARG A 99 -0.68 2.59 13.44
C ARG A 99 0.63 3.15 13.99
N THR A 100 1.75 2.46 13.78
CA THR A 100 3.05 2.88 14.33
C THR A 100 3.87 3.73 13.36
N LEU A 101 3.75 3.48 12.05
CA LEU A 101 4.61 4.10 11.03
C LEU A 101 3.99 5.34 10.40
N PHE A 102 2.66 5.39 10.26
CA PHE A 102 1.98 6.41 9.47
C PHE A 102 1.28 7.44 10.36
N ASN A 103 1.45 8.72 9.99
CA ASN A 103 0.67 9.80 10.60
C ASN A 103 -0.74 9.84 10.02
N ARG A 104 -1.60 10.73 10.54
CA ARG A 104 -2.99 10.86 10.09
C ARG A 104 -3.14 11.15 8.59
N GLY A 105 -2.35 12.06 8.03
CA GLY A 105 -2.42 12.40 6.61
C GLY A 105 -1.94 11.27 5.68
N HIS A 106 -1.04 10.41 6.16
CA HIS A 106 -0.67 9.18 5.46
C HIS A 106 -1.78 8.14 5.55
N VAL A 107 -2.38 7.98 6.73
CA VAL A 107 -3.52 7.07 6.91
C VAL A 107 -4.64 7.43 5.95
N GLU A 108 -5.06 8.70 5.85
CA GLU A 108 -6.11 9.13 4.93
C GLU A 108 -5.79 8.76 3.46
N GLN A 109 -4.53 8.83 3.04
CA GLN A 109 -4.09 8.38 1.70
C GLN A 109 -4.12 6.85 1.56
N LEU A 110 -3.70 6.09 2.57
CA LEU A 110 -3.79 4.63 2.57
C LEU A 110 -5.24 4.14 2.49
N GLU A 111 -6.16 4.85 3.14
CA GLU A 111 -7.59 4.54 3.13
C GLU A 111 -8.23 4.85 1.77
N GLY A 112 -7.91 6.00 1.18
CA GLY A 112 -8.31 6.34 -0.18
C GLY A 112 -7.77 5.36 -1.22
N ALA A 113 -6.50 4.99 -1.11
CA ALA A 113 -5.87 3.98 -1.98
C ALA A 113 -6.54 2.62 -1.87
N ALA A 114 -6.88 2.17 -0.65
CA ALA A 114 -7.58 0.91 -0.43
C ALA A 114 -8.98 0.89 -1.07
N LEU A 115 -9.70 2.03 -1.07
CA LEU A 115 -10.99 2.17 -1.75
C LEU A 115 -10.84 2.04 -3.27
N VAL A 116 -9.87 2.73 -3.86
CA VAL A 116 -9.58 2.61 -5.30
C VAL A 116 -9.21 1.16 -5.64
N PHE A 117 -8.40 0.52 -4.79
CA PHE A 117 -7.97 -0.86 -4.97
C PHE A 117 -9.11 -1.88 -4.85
N ALA A 118 -10.07 -1.66 -3.94
CA ALA A 118 -11.21 -2.55 -3.74
C ALA A 118 -12.29 -2.44 -4.82
N THR A 119 -12.30 -1.34 -5.58
CA THR A 119 -13.31 -1.06 -6.62
C THR A 119 -12.82 -1.36 -8.04
N ALA A 120 -11.58 -1.81 -8.19
CA ALA A 120 -10.96 -2.15 -9.47
C ALA A 120 -11.03 -3.65 -9.76
#